data_AF-A0A7Y6PIJ7-F1
#
_entry.id   AF-A0A7Y6PIJ7-F1
#
_cell.length_a   1.000
_cell.length_b   1.000
_cell.length_c   1.000
_cell.angle_alpha   90.00
_cell.angle_beta   90.00
_cell.angle_gamma   90.00
#
_symmetry.space_group_name_H-M   'P 1'
#
loop_
_entity.id
_entity.type
_entity.pdbx_description
1 polymer ?
#
loop_
_entity_poly.entity_id
_entity_poly.type
_entity_poly.pdbx_seq_one_letter_code
_entity_poly.pdbx_strand_id
1 'polypeptide(L)'
;TLVFGGTHGLTFFNPMDVSTKREIPLLFEDLKIHNRLARPQDSESIDKHLSYRPDICLDHNQNGFSISFAALDYCEYERVHYYYKMDGFDKYWIDARNNREAYYANLPAGTYTFKVKITNNDKSIV
;
A
#
# COMPACT_ATOMS: atom_id res chain seq x y z
N THR A 1 -20.73 20.22 22.44
CA THR A 1 -20.35 21.09 21.31
C THR A 1 -19.35 22.13 21.77
N LEU A 2 -18.17 22.16 21.18
CA LEU A 2 -17.18 23.23 21.31
C LEU A 2 -17.38 24.24 20.18
N VAL A 3 -17.11 25.51 20.45
CA VAL A 3 -17.23 26.62 19.48
C VAL A 3 -16.00 27.51 19.60
N PHE A 4 -15.37 27.80 18.47
CA PHE A 4 -14.18 28.64 18.34
C PHE A 4 -14.45 29.76 17.34
N GLY A 5 -14.11 31.00 17.69
CA GLY A 5 -14.22 32.15 16.79
C GLY A 5 -12.88 32.50 16.15
N GLY A 6 -12.89 32.83 14.86
CA GLY A 6 -11.72 33.25 14.09
C GLY A 6 -12.04 34.38 13.12
N THR A 7 -11.03 34.80 12.35
CA THR A 7 -11.12 35.91 11.39
C THR A 7 -12.13 35.67 10.26
N HIS A 8 -12.54 34.42 10.06
CA HIS A 8 -13.48 34.00 9.01
C HIS A 8 -14.77 33.37 9.58
N GLY A 9 -15.14 33.71 10.83
CA GLY A 9 -16.40 33.29 11.43
C GLY A 9 -16.24 32.32 12.60
N LEU A 10 -17.20 31.41 12.75
CA LEU A 10 -17.28 30.48 13.88
C LEU A 10 -17.10 29.04 13.39
N THR A 11 -16.22 28.29 14.06
CA THR A 11 -16.07 26.84 13.89
C THR A 11 -16.69 26.16 15.10
N PHE A 12 -17.61 25.22 14.90
CA PHE A 12 -18.19 24.43 15.98
C PHE A 12 -18.11 22.94 15.65
N PHE A 13 -17.79 22.12 16.65
CA PHE A 13 -17.77 20.66 16.51
C PHE A 13 -18.09 19.99 17.85
N ASN A 14 -18.55 18.74 17.82
CA ASN A 14 -18.73 17.95 19.02
C ASN A 14 -17.56 16.95 19.15
N PRO A 15 -16.74 17.02 20.21
CA PRO A 15 -15.60 16.11 20.39
C PRO A 15 -16.00 14.64 20.40
N MET A 16 -17.23 14.34 20.86
CA MET A 16 -17.74 12.97 20.92
C MET A 16 -18.07 12.37 19.55
N ASP A 17 -18.24 13.20 18.52
CA ASP A 17 -18.62 12.76 17.17
C ASP A 17 -17.41 12.58 16.25
N VAL A 18 -16.19 12.86 16.75
CA VAL A 18 -14.94 12.68 16.00
C VAL A 18 -14.50 11.22 16.09
N SER A 19 -14.80 10.44 15.06
CA SER A 19 -14.29 9.06 14.95
C SER A 19 -12.79 9.07 14.64
N THR A 20 -12.00 8.42 15.50
CA THR A 20 -10.53 8.34 15.37
C THR A 20 -10.05 7.13 14.56
N LYS A 21 -10.93 6.15 14.29
CA LYS A 21 -10.57 4.95 13.52
C LYS A 21 -11.23 4.98 12.15
N ARG A 22 -10.43 5.27 11.12
CA ARG A 22 -10.77 5.02 9.72
C ARG A 22 -9.99 3.80 9.25
N GLU A 23 -10.70 2.72 8.91
CA GLU A 23 -10.09 1.63 8.17
C GLU A 23 -9.93 2.05 6.72
N ILE A 24 -8.68 2.24 6.29
CA ILE A 24 -8.36 2.61 4.91
C ILE A 24 -8.06 1.31 4.16
N PRO A 25 -8.83 0.96 3.11
CA PRO A 25 -8.59 -0.26 2.37
C PRO A 25 -7.31 -0.13 1.54
N LEU A 26 -6.50 -1.19 1.56
CA LEU A 26 -5.29 -1.32 0.75
C LEU A 26 -5.56 -2.24 -0.44
N LEU A 27 -5.24 -1.73 -1.63
CA LEU A 27 -5.37 -2.43 -2.90
C LEU A 27 -3.99 -2.68 -3.52
N PHE A 28 -3.79 -3.87 -4.10
CA PHE A 28 -2.68 -4.13 -5.02
C PHE A 28 -3.15 -3.85 -6.44
N GLU A 29 -2.40 -3.05 -7.18
CA GLU A 29 -2.80 -2.52 -8.49
C GLU A 29 -2.16 -3.35 -9.61
N ASP A 30 -0.85 -3.16 -9.81
CA ASP A 30 -0.13 -3.69 -10.97
C ASP A 30 1.07 -4.53 -10.55
N LEU A 31 1.33 -5.60 -11.31
CA LEU A 31 2.63 -6.27 -11.34
C LEU A 31 3.33 -5.87 -12.64
N LYS A 32 4.58 -5.43 -12.56
CA LYS A 32 5.44 -5.29 -13.74
C LYS A 32 6.60 -6.26 -13.64
N ILE A 33 6.85 -7.00 -14.71
CA ILE A 33 8.01 -7.89 -14.85
C ILE A 33 8.92 -7.26 -15.90
N HIS A 34 10.18 -6.97 -15.56
CA HIS A 34 11.11 -6.23 -16.41
C HIS A 34 10.52 -4.93 -17.00
N ASN A 35 9.84 -4.13 -16.16
CA ASN A 35 9.14 -2.90 -16.54
C ASN A 35 8.00 -3.08 -17.57
N ARG A 36 7.51 -4.30 -17.79
CA ARG A 36 6.33 -4.58 -18.62
C ARG A 36 5.18 -5.04 -17.73
N LEU A 37 4.02 -4.44 -17.92
CA LEU A 37 2.81 -4.78 -17.16
C LEU A 37 2.43 -6.24 -17.42
N ALA A 38 2.35 -7.04 -16.35
CA ALA A 38 1.90 -8.42 -16.41
C ALA A 38 0.38 -8.46 -16.22
N ARG A 39 -0.31 -8.98 -17.23
CA ARG A 39 -1.78 -9.10 -17.24
C ARG A 39 -2.16 -10.59 -17.31
N PRO A 40 -3.28 -10.98 -16.72
CA PRO A 40 -3.75 -12.37 -16.79
C PRO A 40 -3.96 -12.93 -18.21
N GLN A 41 -4.17 -12.04 -19.18
CA GLN A 41 -4.37 -12.41 -20.59
C GLN A 41 -3.05 -12.63 -21.33
N ASP A 42 -1.95 -12.03 -20.84
CA ASP A 42 -0.69 -11.91 -21.56
C ASP A 42 0.47 -12.66 -20.87
N SER A 43 0.30 -13.08 -19.61
CA SER A 43 1.32 -13.79 -18.85
C SER A 43 0.75 -14.99 -18.11
N GLU A 44 1.43 -16.13 -18.18
CA GLU A 44 1.16 -17.29 -17.32
C GLU A 44 1.49 -17.02 -15.83
N SER A 45 2.15 -15.89 -15.56
CA SER A 45 2.61 -15.53 -14.22
C SER A 45 1.51 -15.14 -13.24
N ILE A 46 0.35 -14.72 -13.73
CA ILE A 46 -0.80 -14.31 -12.91
C ILE A 46 -2.09 -14.78 -13.57
N ASP A 47 -3.02 -15.36 -12.81
CA ASP A 47 -4.31 -15.84 -13.30
C ASP A 47 -5.45 -14.80 -13.21
N LYS A 48 -5.32 -13.81 -12.31
CA LYS A 48 -6.34 -12.79 -12.02
C LYS A 48 -5.71 -11.42 -11.74
N HIS A 49 -6.55 -10.39 -11.69
CA HIS A 49 -6.07 -9.05 -11.32
C HIS A 49 -5.54 -9.03 -9.86
N LEU A 50 -4.47 -8.27 -9.59
CA LEU A 50 -3.81 -8.23 -8.27
C LEU A 50 -4.73 -7.79 -7.13
N SER A 51 -5.79 -7.04 -7.44
CA SER A 51 -6.83 -6.67 -6.49
C SER A 51 -7.47 -7.87 -5.78
N TYR A 52 -7.51 -9.04 -6.44
CA TYR A 52 -8.03 -10.29 -5.88
C TYR A 52 -7.00 -11.07 -5.06
N ARG A 53 -5.77 -10.56 -4.93
CA ARG A 53 -4.65 -11.19 -4.24
C ARG A 53 -4.38 -12.62 -4.74
N PRO A 54 -4.21 -12.82 -6.06
CA PRO A 54 -3.87 -14.12 -6.62
C PRO A 54 -2.47 -14.56 -6.17
N ASP A 55 -2.23 -15.86 -6.27
CA ASP A 55 -0.87 -16.38 -6.25
C ASP A 55 -0.13 -15.96 -7.53
N ILE A 56 1.14 -15.57 -7.40
CA ILE A 56 1.97 -15.12 -8.52
C ILE A 56 3.10 -16.13 -8.68
N CYS A 57 3.18 -16.73 -9.87
CA CYS A 57 4.24 -17.68 -10.22
C CYS A 57 5.18 -17.03 -11.23
N LEU A 58 6.41 -16.75 -10.83
CA LEU A 58 7.42 -16.16 -11.71
C LEU A 58 8.41 -17.22 -12.18
N ASP A 59 8.71 -17.20 -13.46
CA ASP A 59 9.78 -18.03 -14.03
C ASP A 59 11.15 -17.58 -13.54
N HIS A 60 12.13 -18.49 -13.59
CA HIS A 60 13.51 -18.23 -13.19
C HIS A 60 14.15 -16.99 -13.84
N ASN A 61 13.71 -16.63 -15.05
CA ASN A 61 14.20 -15.48 -15.79
C ASN A 61 13.44 -14.18 -15.47
N GLN A 62 12.34 -14.24 -14.71
CA GLN A 62 11.48 -13.11 -14.31
C GLN A 62 11.83 -12.61 -12.89
N ASN A 63 13.11 -12.60 -12.53
CA ASN A 63 13.59 -12.28 -11.18
C ASN A 63 13.65 -10.77 -10.87
N GLY A 64 13.28 -9.91 -11.84
CA GLY A 64 13.16 -8.47 -11.69
C GLY A 64 11.72 -8.01 -11.91
N PHE A 65 11.05 -7.59 -10.83
CA PHE A 65 9.65 -7.17 -10.88
C PHE A 65 9.35 -6.02 -9.92
N SER A 66 8.23 -5.34 -10.16
CA SER A 66 7.66 -4.35 -9.25
C SER A 66 6.20 -4.60 -8.98
N ILE A 67 5.77 -4.28 -7.76
CA ILE A 67 4.37 -4.38 -7.32
C ILE A 67 3.90 -2.99 -6.91
N SER A 68 2.81 -2.52 -7.52
CA SER A 68 2.14 -1.28 -7.17
C SER A 68 1.00 -1.52 -6.19
N PHE A 69 0.80 -0.60 -5.25
CA PHE A 69 -0.25 -0.66 -4.24
C PHE A 69 -0.74 0.73 -3.86
N ALA A 70 -2.01 0.83 -3.48
CA ALA A 70 -2.62 2.08 -3.09
C ALA A 70 -3.54 1.90 -1.88
N ALA A 71 -3.46 2.84 -0.95
CA ALA A 71 -4.47 3.03 0.08
C ALA A 71 -5.56 3.95 -0.48
N LEU A 72 -6.81 3.52 -0.38
CA LEU A 72 -7.97 4.28 -0.85
C LEU A 72 -8.44 5.28 0.23
N ASP A 73 -7.57 6.19 0.64
CA ASP A 73 -7.95 7.34 1.48
C ASP A 73 -8.17 8.58 0.61
N TYR A 74 -9.44 8.89 0.35
CA TYR A 74 -9.85 10.05 -0.45
C TYR A 74 -9.75 11.38 0.30
N CYS A 75 -9.66 11.37 1.64
CA CYS A 75 -9.62 12.60 2.41
C CYS A 75 -8.18 13.10 2.62
N GLU A 76 -7.20 12.21 2.78
CA GLU A 76 -5.84 12.58 3.16
C GLU A 76 -4.77 11.76 2.42
N TYR A 77 -4.89 11.65 1.09
CA TYR A 77 -4.01 10.82 0.25
C TYR A 77 -2.50 11.11 0.39
N GLU A 78 -2.09 12.35 0.71
CA GLU A 78 -0.68 12.75 0.88
C GLU A 78 -0.09 12.36 2.24
N ARG A 79 -0.94 11.98 3.21
CA ARG A 79 -0.52 11.68 4.58
C ARG A 79 -0.34 10.18 4.84
N VAL A 80 -0.63 9.34 3.86
CA VAL A 80 -0.47 7.89 3.99
C VAL A 80 1.00 7.52 3.88
N HIS A 81 1.52 6.90 4.95
CA HIS A 81 2.88 6.40 4.99
C HIS A 81 2.89 4.89 4.77
N TYR A 82 3.49 4.43 3.67
CA TYR A 82 3.59 3.03 3.31
C TYR A 82 4.86 2.38 3.85
N TYR A 83 4.69 1.13 4.29
CA TYR A 83 5.79 0.21 4.59
C TYR A 83 5.52 -1.11 3.89
N TYR A 84 6.54 -1.71 3.33
CA TYR A 84 6.42 -3.03 2.71
C TYR A 84 7.52 -3.98 3.13
N LYS A 85 7.31 -5.27 2.91
CA LYS A 85 8.25 -6.34 3.23
C LYS A 85 7.99 -7.57 2.37
N MET A 86 9.03 -8.20 1.87
CA MET A 86 9.01 -9.55 1.32
C MET A 86 9.44 -10.56 2.38
N ASP A 87 8.47 -11.23 3.01
CA ASP A 87 8.80 -12.30 3.96
C ASP A 87 9.52 -13.45 3.25
N GLY A 88 10.66 -13.84 3.80
CA GLY A 88 11.61 -14.80 3.21
C GLY A 88 12.83 -14.15 2.56
N PHE A 89 12.81 -12.83 2.31
CA PHE A 89 13.93 -12.09 1.74
C PHE A 89 14.34 -10.89 2.60
N ASP A 90 13.38 -10.03 2.96
CA ASP A 90 13.65 -8.84 3.76
C ASP A 90 13.72 -9.16 5.25
N LYS A 91 14.76 -8.65 5.92
CA LYS A 91 14.90 -8.76 7.38
C LYS A 91 13.98 -7.80 8.12
N TYR A 92 13.74 -6.62 7.57
CA TYR A 92 12.98 -5.53 8.20
C TYR A 92 11.96 -4.94 7.24
N TRP A 93 10.97 -4.20 7.77
CA TRP A 93 10.06 -3.41 6.94
C TRP A 93 10.82 -2.28 6.26
N ILE A 94 10.59 -2.12 4.96
CA ILE A 94 11.13 -1.04 4.15
C ILE A 94 10.15 0.13 4.22
N ASP A 95 10.67 1.30 4.59
CA ASP A 95 9.94 2.56 4.63
C ASP A 95 9.86 3.14 3.20
N ALA A 96 8.65 3.18 2.65
CA ALA A 96 8.39 3.66 1.30
C ALA A 96 7.87 5.10 1.29
N ARG A 97 7.65 5.73 2.46
CA ARG A 97 7.03 7.06 2.55
C ARG A 97 5.71 7.13 1.79
N ASN A 98 5.65 7.95 0.75
CA ASN A 98 4.50 8.10 -0.14
C ASN A 98 4.64 7.29 -1.44
N ASN A 99 5.73 6.54 -1.61
CA ASN A 99 5.93 5.70 -2.78
C ASN A 99 5.00 4.48 -2.72
N ARG A 100 4.37 4.21 -3.85
CA ARG A 100 3.34 3.21 -4.06
C ARG A 100 3.83 1.99 -4.82
N GLU A 101 5.12 1.97 -5.18
CA GLU A 101 5.72 0.90 -5.96
C GLU A 101 6.93 0.32 -5.20
N ALA A 102 6.91 -0.99 -4.99
CA ALA A 102 8.03 -1.75 -4.45
C ALA A 102 8.74 -2.48 -5.58
N TYR A 103 10.07 -2.36 -5.64
CA TYR A 103 10.91 -2.96 -6.68
C TYR A 103 11.80 -4.04 -6.07
N TYR A 104 11.80 -5.23 -6.68
CA TYR A 104 12.73 -6.31 -6.35
C TYR A 104 13.51 -6.70 -7.60
N ALA A 105 14.82 -6.87 -7.43
CA ALA A 105 15.72 -7.28 -8.50
C ALA A 105 16.52 -8.50 -8.06
N ASN A 106 16.73 -9.44 -8.98
CA ASN A 106 17.48 -10.67 -8.76
C ASN A 106 17.00 -11.47 -7.52
N LEU A 107 15.69 -11.53 -7.32
CA LEU A 107 15.14 -12.33 -6.22
C LEU A 107 15.47 -13.82 -6.44
N PRO A 108 16.11 -14.51 -5.48
CA PRO A 108 16.40 -15.94 -5.62
C PRO A 108 15.11 -16.76 -5.73
N ALA A 109 15.18 -17.91 -6.41
CA ALA A 109 14.05 -18.83 -6.49
C ALA A 109 13.59 -19.27 -5.09
N GLY A 110 12.29 -19.23 -4.86
CA GLY A 110 11.69 -19.56 -3.56
C GLY A 110 10.24 -19.12 -3.47
N THR A 111 9.62 -19.39 -2.33
CA THR A 111 8.26 -18.95 -2.01
C THR A 111 8.34 -17.80 -1.02
N TYR A 112 7.66 -16.70 -1.35
CA TYR A 112 7.69 -15.48 -0.57
C TYR A 112 6.28 -14.95 -0.32
N THR A 113 6.14 -14.10 0.69
CA THR A 113 4.89 -13.38 0.94
C THR A 113 5.16 -11.88 0.94
N PHE A 114 4.61 -11.18 -0.04
CA PHE A 114 4.66 -9.73 -0.07
C PHE A 114 3.62 -9.15 0.89
N LYS A 115 4.08 -8.28 1.80
CA LYS A 115 3.26 -7.62 2.80
C LYS A 115 3.41 -6.12 2.66
N VAL A 116 2.29 -5.41 2.78
CA VAL A 116 2.23 -3.96 2.82
C VAL A 116 1.39 -3.55 4.01
N LYS A 117 1.83 -2.53 4.72
CA LYS A 117 1.07 -1.85 5.77
C LYS A 117 1.13 -0.35 5.55
N ILE A 118 0.11 0.32 6.05
CA ILE A 118 0.05 1.78 6.05
C ILE A 118 0.03 2.26 7.48
N THR A 119 0.60 3.43 7.69
CA THR A 119 0.47 4.17 8.94
C THR A 119 -0.19 5.49 8.59
N ASN A 120 -1.32 5.80 9.22
CA ASN A 120 -1.84 7.15 9.18
C ASN A 120 -0.97 7.99 10.12
N ASN A 121 -0.52 9.15 9.66
CA ASN A 121 0.35 10.05 10.43
C ASN A 121 -0.38 10.76 11.58
N ASP A 122 -1.60 10.35 11.92
CA ASP A 122 -2.31 10.73 13.13
C ASP A 122 -1.65 10.06 14.34
N LYS A 123 -0.47 10.57 14.69
CA LYS A 123 0.29 10.15 15.86
C LYS A 123 -0.46 10.57 17.13
N SER A 124 -0.46 9.65 18.10
CA SER A 124 -0.91 9.73 19.51
C SER A 124 -2.30 9.10 19.66
N ILE A 125 -2.48 7.99 20.39
CA ILE A 125 -2.06 7.73 21.77
C ILE A 125 -2.01 6.22 22.04
N VAL A 126 -1.16 5.84 22.99
CA VAL A 126 -1.01 4.56 23.72
C VAL A 126 -2.12 3.52 23.57
#